data_AF-A0A9N9TLW7-F1
#
_entry.id   AF-A0A9N9TLW7-F1
#
_cell.length_a   1.000
_cell.length_b   1.000
_cell.length_c   1.000
_cell.angle_alpha   90.00
_cell.angle_beta   90.00
_cell.angle_gamma   90.00
#
_symmetry.space_group_name_H-M   'P 1'
#
loop_
_entity.id
_entity.type
_entity.pdbx_description
1 polymer ?
#
loop_
_entity_poly.entity_id
_entity_poly.type
_entity_poly.pdbx_seq_one_letter_code
_entity_poly.pdbx_strand_id
1 'polypeptide(L)'
;MQSSPFGFGGGGGYSPYGMQQKRGFFSGGSTFGNILTGMAIYHVTSSLMKGVFGSGHSRQPYVVHNYYNQPPEAREEIKLQSNMLKMCEGNLTNACTGATSICTTNNTVLCVVTMAQTVPCEQEKAMCVNTTIPCIDKSDPLCQNTTKEQTETTFNVPCYTNLSIDVNLLNEQGGSNNGEEYQYCVTTMAVAGTEYPICSEESVIKKHDFRSVLAGNLTYNLTISPMMRTYQVYNQENPMPSSTGQLVLPLELLIPCIDNATTLCPPDVVTICTGYGEIMCIQPVAKVSYSDDYNTTIYKSTIPCNEAIEDDFLCQNKTEEDLIVKDDKKFVKIDIPCFANITVNTNLPDFDINIFNGTLPQMAPSSFTYHYHFCLMEMSLPGPETSMCLISDGKDGKS
;
A
#
# COMPACT_ATOMS: atom_id res chain seq x y z
N MET A 1 -15.40 -51.65 -36.69
CA MET A 1 -16.26 -51.34 -37.85
C MET A 1 -16.39 -49.83 -37.95
N GLN A 2 -15.74 -49.26 -38.96
CA GLN A 2 -16.34 -48.43 -40.02
C GLN A 2 -16.36 -46.94 -39.64
N SER A 3 -15.35 -46.16 -40.04
CA SER A 3 -15.04 -45.61 -41.38
C SER A 3 -15.67 -44.23 -41.59
N SER A 4 -14.80 -43.23 -41.78
CA SER A 4 -15.06 -41.84 -42.12
C SER A 4 -15.86 -41.67 -43.43
N PRO A 5 -16.37 -40.46 -43.73
CA PRO A 5 -15.78 -39.74 -44.86
C PRO A 5 -15.69 -38.20 -44.74
N PHE A 6 -14.82 -37.69 -45.63
CA PHE A 6 -14.50 -36.32 -46.01
C PHE A 6 -15.61 -35.56 -46.77
N GLY A 7 -15.52 -34.21 -46.78
CA GLY A 7 -15.96 -33.32 -47.89
C GLY A 7 -16.49 -31.95 -47.42
N PHE A 8 -15.70 -30.87 -47.36
CA PHE A 8 -15.29 -29.87 -48.39
C PHE A 8 -16.27 -28.71 -48.70
N GLY A 9 -15.80 -27.47 -48.46
CA GLY A 9 -16.20 -26.20 -49.10
C GLY A 9 -17.40 -25.46 -48.50
N GLY A 10 -17.43 -24.15 -48.25
CA GLY A 10 -16.48 -23.07 -48.48
C GLY A 10 -17.20 -21.71 -48.27
N GLY A 11 -16.44 -20.66 -47.95
CA GLY A 11 -16.75 -19.25 -48.22
C GLY A 11 -17.81 -18.55 -47.35
N GLY A 12 -17.38 -17.52 -46.61
CA GLY A 12 -18.30 -16.50 -46.08
C GLY A 12 -17.80 -15.88 -44.79
N GLY A 13 -17.03 -14.81 -44.90
CA GLY A 13 -16.46 -14.12 -43.75
C GLY A 13 -17.50 -13.52 -42.80
N TYR A 14 -17.23 -13.66 -41.51
CA TYR A 14 -17.51 -12.67 -40.48
C TYR A 14 -16.41 -12.80 -39.43
N SER A 15 -15.60 -11.74 -39.29
CA SER A 15 -14.58 -11.64 -38.25
C SER A 15 -15.21 -11.79 -36.85
N PRO A 16 -14.53 -12.47 -35.92
CA PRO A 16 -14.99 -12.60 -34.56
C PRO A 16 -14.60 -11.34 -33.78
N TYR A 17 -15.56 -10.66 -33.16
CA TYR A 17 -15.28 -9.76 -32.05
C TYR A 17 -14.92 -10.59 -30.81
N GLY A 18 -13.76 -11.25 -30.86
CA GLY A 18 -13.04 -11.66 -29.66
C GLY A 18 -12.32 -10.43 -29.13
N MET A 19 -12.66 -10.00 -27.92
CA MET A 19 -11.89 -8.96 -27.23
C MET A 19 -10.45 -9.47 -27.05
N GLN A 20 -9.52 -8.86 -27.77
CA GLN A 20 -8.11 -9.01 -27.49
C GLN A 20 -7.83 -8.43 -26.10
N GLN A 21 -7.37 -9.27 -25.17
CA GLN A 21 -6.65 -8.80 -23.99
C GLN A 21 -5.48 -7.94 -24.48
N LYS A 22 -5.49 -6.65 -24.12
CA LYS A 22 -4.32 -5.80 -24.33
C LYS A 22 -3.19 -6.33 -23.44
N ARG A 23 -2.25 -7.03 -24.07
CA ARG A 23 -0.88 -7.21 -23.59
C ARG A 23 -0.16 -5.86 -23.67
N GLY A 24 0.53 -5.49 -22.60
CA GLY A 24 1.53 -4.43 -22.59
C GLY A 24 1.13 -3.19 -21.81
N PHE A 25 1.72 -3.06 -20.61
CA PHE A 25 1.64 -1.90 -19.71
C PHE A 25 2.31 -0.62 -20.25
N PHE A 26 2.95 -0.66 -21.43
CA PHE A 26 3.64 0.48 -22.02
C PHE A 26 3.50 0.46 -23.56
N SER A 27 2.39 0.95 -24.10
CA SER A 27 2.28 1.23 -25.54
C SER A 27 1.08 2.15 -25.82
N GLY A 28 1.38 3.42 -26.08
CA GLY A 28 0.49 4.32 -26.84
C GLY A 28 -0.33 5.33 -26.03
N GLY A 29 0.26 6.50 -25.76
CA GLY A 29 -0.38 7.82 -25.97
C GLY A 29 -1.77 8.09 -25.38
N SER A 30 -1.89 8.03 -24.05
CA SER A 30 -2.85 8.78 -23.19
C SER A 30 -2.85 8.25 -21.74
N THR A 31 -2.08 7.22 -21.45
CA THR A 31 -2.06 6.49 -20.17
C THR A 31 -1.44 7.25 -18.99
N PHE A 32 -0.65 8.28 -19.23
CA PHE A 32 0.05 9.01 -18.15
C PHE A 32 -0.90 9.84 -17.29
N GLY A 33 -1.93 10.48 -17.85
CA GLY A 33 -2.95 11.20 -17.07
C GLY A 33 -3.78 10.27 -16.17
N ASN A 34 -4.11 9.08 -16.65
CA ASN A 34 -4.97 8.12 -15.94
C ASN A 34 -4.27 7.45 -14.76
N ILE A 35 -2.95 7.25 -14.85
CA ILE A 35 -2.13 6.73 -13.75
C ILE A 35 -1.96 7.81 -12.67
N LEU A 36 -1.78 9.06 -13.07
CA LEU A 36 -1.61 10.20 -12.16
C LEU A 36 -2.89 10.48 -11.34
N THR A 37 -4.06 10.46 -11.97
CA THR A 37 -5.33 10.66 -11.25
C THR A 37 -5.68 9.45 -10.37
N GLY A 38 -5.32 8.22 -10.79
CA GLY A 38 -5.43 7.03 -9.96
C GLY A 38 -4.54 7.08 -8.72
N MET A 39 -3.30 7.54 -8.87
CA MET A 39 -2.36 7.79 -7.76
C MET A 39 -2.81 8.96 -6.87
N ALA A 40 -3.37 10.04 -7.44
CA ALA A 40 -3.93 11.17 -6.69
C ALA A 40 -5.01 10.71 -5.72
N ILE A 41 -5.98 9.95 -6.23
CA ILE A 41 -7.10 9.46 -5.45
C ILE A 41 -6.61 8.40 -4.46
N TYR A 42 -5.64 7.56 -4.83
CA TYR A 42 -4.99 6.62 -3.91
C TYR A 42 -4.22 7.34 -2.79
N HIS A 43 -3.50 8.43 -3.07
CA HIS A 43 -2.77 9.21 -2.07
C HIS A 43 -3.72 9.99 -1.14
N VAL A 44 -4.78 10.59 -1.68
CA VAL A 44 -5.84 11.24 -0.89
C VAL A 44 -6.56 10.21 -0.01
N THR A 45 -6.80 9.00 -0.51
CA THR A 45 -7.53 7.96 0.24
C THR A 45 -6.67 7.14 1.19
N SER A 46 -5.39 6.95 0.90
CA SER A 46 -4.42 6.34 1.83
C SER A 46 -4.03 7.30 2.96
N SER A 47 -3.95 8.61 2.70
CA SER A 47 -3.80 9.62 3.75
C SER A 47 -5.07 9.76 4.62
N LEU A 48 -6.27 9.53 4.06
CA LEU A 48 -7.51 9.37 4.82
C LEU A 48 -7.53 8.10 5.67
N MET A 49 -7.01 6.96 5.17
CA MET A 49 -6.89 5.74 5.97
C MET A 49 -6.01 5.97 7.21
N LYS A 50 -4.96 6.81 7.15
CA LYS A 50 -4.19 7.19 8.35
C LYS A 50 -4.97 8.07 9.35
N GLY A 51 -5.92 8.88 8.88
CA GLY A 51 -6.69 9.84 9.69
C GLY A 51 -8.05 9.34 10.21
N VAL A 52 -8.70 8.40 9.51
CA VAL A 52 -10.04 7.88 9.85
C VAL A 52 -10.04 6.98 11.09
N PHE A 53 -8.90 6.39 11.46
CA PHE A 53 -8.75 5.64 12.72
C PHE A 53 -8.42 6.52 13.93
N GLY A 54 -8.23 7.83 13.71
CA GLY A 54 -8.06 8.81 14.77
C GLY A 54 -9.41 9.31 15.27
N SER A 55 -9.89 8.74 16.38
CA SER A 55 -10.98 9.27 17.21
C SER A 55 -12.39 9.32 16.59
N GLY A 56 -13.02 8.15 16.46
CA GLY A 56 -14.49 8.05 16.60
C GLY A 56 -15.26 7.42 15.43
N HIS A 57 -15.84 6.25 15.71
CA HIS A 57 -17.08 5.69 15.14
C HIS A 57 -17.08 4.93 13.80
N SER A 58 -16.01 4.86 13.01
CA SER A 58 -15.99 3.96 11.84
C SER A 58 -14.80 2.99 11.86
N ARG A 59 -15.09 1.73 12.20
CA ARG A 59 -14.15 0.59 12.20
C ARG A 59 -14.07 -0.12 10.84
N GLN A 60 -14.59 0.50 9.78
CA GLN A 60 -14.77 -0.10 8.46
C GLN A 60 -13.67 0.42 7.52
N PRO A 61 -12.93 -0.47 6.82
CA PRO A 61 -12.10 -0.04 5.70
C PRO A 61 -12.98 0.50 4.57
N TYR A 62 -12.44 1.40 3.76
CA TYR A 62 -13.15 1.92 2.60
C TYR A 62 -12.53 1.42 1.30
N VAL A 63 -13.35 0.91 0.39
CA VAL A 63 -12.96 0.62 -0.99
C VAL A 63 -13.32 1.82 -1.84
N VAL A 64 -12.33 2.38 -2.54
CA VAL A 64 -12.51 3.62 -3.30
C VAL A 64 -12.63 3.34 -4.79
N HIS A 65 -13.72 3.82 -5.36
CA HIS A 65 -14.06 3.76 -6.77
C HIS A 65 -14.05 5.17 -7.38
N ASN A 66 -13.49 5.27 -8.58
CA ASN A 66 -13.43 6.45 -9.41
C ASN A 66 -13.52 6.04 -10.90
N TYR A 67 -13.49 7.01 -11.81
CA TYR A 67 -13.62 6.76 -13.25
C TYR A 67 -12.66 5.71 -13.81
N TYR A 68 -11.44 5.62 -13.26
CA TYR A 68 -10.36 4.79 -13.77
C TYR A 68 -10.32 3.38 -13.17
N ASN A 69 -10.79 3.20 -11.93
CA ASN A 69 -10.80 1.89 -11.23
C ASN A 69 -12.21 1.35 -10.94
N GLN A 70 -13.24 1.96 -11.51
CA GLN A 70 -14.62 1.50 -11.36
C GLN A 70 -14.81 0.05 -11.88
N PRO A 71 -15.58 -0.78 -11.17
CA PRO A 71 -16.03 -2.05 -11.72
C PRO A 71 -16.97 -1.81 -12.91
N PRO A 72 -17.06 -2.72 -13.90
CA PRO A 72 -17.88 -2.54 -15.10
C PRO A 72 -19.36 -2.24 -14.80
N GLU A 73 -19.85 -2.73 -13.66
CA GLU A 73 -21.23 -2.59 -13.16
C GLU A 73 -21.50 -1.21 -12.54
N ALA A 74 -20.48 -0.43 -12.17
CA ALA A 74 -20.64 0.87 -11.50
C ALA A 74 -20.85 2.07 -12.45
N ARG A 75 -20.96 1.82 -13.76
CA ARG A 75 -21.26 2.86 -14.77
C ARG A 75 -22.74 3.22 -14.86
N GLU A 76 -23.58 2.49 -14.15
CA GLU A 76 -25.01 2.78 -14.09
C GLU A 76 -25.27 4.00 -13.20
N GLU A 77 -26.29 4.77 -13.55
CA GLU A 77 -26.77 5.92 -12.79
C GLU A 77 -27.14 5.48 -11.36
N ILE A 78 -26.56 6.14 -10.36
CA ILE A 78 -26.88 5.89 -8.97
C ILE A 78 -28.17 6.64 -8.66
N LYS A 79 -29.23 5.91 -8.32
CA LYS A 79 -30.49 6.50 -7.86
C LYS A 79 -30.58 6.30 -6.36
N LEU A 80 -30.58 7.40 -5.61
CA LEU A 80 -30.70 7.37 -4.15
C LEU A 80 -31.87 8.23 -3.71
N GLN A 81 -32.61 7.72 -2.74
CA GLN A 81 -33.67 8.47 -2.07
C GLN A 81 -33.05 9.37 -1.00
N SER A 82 -33.63 10.57 -0.83
CA SER A 82 -33.21 11.56 0.18
C SER A 82 -33.03 11.01 1.60
N ASN A 83 -33.87 10.07 2.03
CA ASN A 83 -33.79 9.44 3.35
C ASN A 83 -32.54 8.56 3.56
N MET A 84 -31.82 8.21 2.49
CA MET A 84 -30.59 7.43 2.56
C MET A 84 -29.34 8.31 2.64
N LEU A 85 -29.48 9.64 2.63
CA LEU A 85 -28.38 10.59 2.49
C LEU A 85 -28.26 11.49 3.72
N LYS A 86 -27.02 11.76 4.11
CA LYS A 86 -26.64 12.72 5.14
C LYS A 86 -25.37 13.44 4.71
N MET A 87 -25.15 14.66 5.21
CA MET A 87 -23.85 15.31 5.03
C MET A 87 -22.80 14.51 5.80
N CYS A 88 -21.62 14.32 5.21
CA CYS A 88 -20.51 13.70 5.93
C CYS A 88 -20.04 14.63 7.06
N GLU A 89 -19.78 14.07 8.23
CA GLU A 89 -19.27 14.81 9.39
C GLU A 89 -17.76 14.58 9.56
N GLY A 90 -17.07 15.54 10.19
CA GLY A 90 -15.65 15.43 10.54
C GLY A 90 -14.69 15.38 9.36
N ASN A 91 -13.62 14.61 9.51
CA ASN A 91 -12.51 14.52 8.53
C ASN A 91 -12.90 13.86 7.20
N LEU A 92 -14.08 13.22 7.11
CA LEU A 92 -14.60 12.65 5.86
C LEU A 92 -14.88 13.73 4.81
N THR A 93 -15.07 14.98 5.24
CA THR A 93 -15.22 16.14 4.34
C THR A 93 -13.96 16.43 3.53
N ASN A 94 -12.78 16.14 4.08
CA ASN A 94 -11.50 16.30 3.39
C ASN A 94 -11.27 15.23 2.31
N ALA A 95 -12.14 14.21 2.22
CA ALA A 95 -12.04 13.17 1.22
C ALA A 95 -12.40 13.62 -0.19
N CYS A 96 -13.22 14.66 -0.29
CA CYS A 96 -13.80 15.13 -1.53
C CYS A 96 -13.16 16.45 -1.94
N THR A 97 -11.92 16.41 -2.42
CA THR A 97 -11.22 17.64 -2.83
C THR A 97 -11.92 18.32 -4.00
N GLY A 98 -12.45 19.52 -3.77
CA GLY A 98 -13.22 20.29 -4.76
C GLY A 98 -14.61 19.72 -5.07
N ALA A 99 -15.10 18.79 -4.26
CA ALA A 99 -16.43 18.23 -4.35
C ALA A 99 -17.11 18.25 -2.98
N THR A 100 -18.44 18.15 -2.95
CA THR A 100 -19.17 18.04 -1.68
C THR A 100 -19.25 16.59 -1.25
N SER A 101 -18.87 16.30 -0.01
CA SER A 101 -18.96 14.96 0.58
C SER A 101 -20.36 14.65 1.10
N ILE A 102 -21.00 13.64 0.52
CA ILE A 102 -22.31 13.14 0.93
C ILE A 102 -22.15 11.70 1.41
N CYS A 103 -22.67 11.41 2.59
CA CYS A 103 -22.57 10.10 3.21
C CYS A 103 -23.92 9.40 3.11
N THR A 104 -23.92 8.10 2.83
CA THR A 104 -25.14 7.29 2.88
C THR A 104 -25.38 6.73 4.28
N THR A 105 -26.56 6.17 4.52
CA THR A 105 -26.86 5.41 5.76
C THR A 105 -25.96 4.19 5.95
N ASN A 106 -25.38 3.67 4.87
CA ASN A 106 -24.45 2.53 4.90
C ASN A 106 -22.98 2.99 5.00
N ASN A 107 -22.76 4.23 5.42
CA ASN A 107 -21.46 4.89 5.53
C ASN A 107 -20.69 5.07 4.21
N THR A 108 -21.26 4.76 3.05
CA THR A 108 -20.61 5.09 1.76
C THR A 108 -20.45 6.59 1.62
N VAL A 109 -19.25 7.06 1.29
CA VAL A 109 -18.96 8.47 0.98
C VAL A 109 -19.04 8.67 -0.52
N LEU A 110 -19.80 9.67 -0.95
CA LEU A 110 -19.96 10.12 -2.32
C LEU A 110 -19.39 11.53 -2.43
N CYS A 111 -18.40 11.71 -3.30
CA CYS A 111 -17.90 13.03 -3.65
C CYS A 111 -18.67 13.54 -4.86
N VAL A 112 -19.53 14.52 -4.63
CA VAL A 112 -20.48 14.98 -5.63
C VAL A 112 -20.31 16.44 -5.98
N VAL A 113 -20.63 16.79 -7.22
CA VAL A 113 -20.78 18.16 -7.65
C VAL A 113 -22.04 18.34 -8.48
N THR A 114 -22.48 19.58 -8.56
CA THR A 114 -23.57 20.00 -9.44
C THR A 114 -23.20 19.75 -10.91
N MET A 115 -24.15 19.31 -11.74
CA MET A 115 -23.86 19.11 -13.17
C MET A 115 -23.49 20.44 -13.86
N ALA A 116 -23.98 21.57 -13.35
CA ALA A 116 -23.60 22.91 -13.81
C ALA A 116 -22.11 23.26 -13.59
N GLN A 117 -21.45 22.63 -12.61
CA GLN A 117 -20.01 22.80 -12.35
C GLN A 117 -19.14 21.86 -13.21
N THR A 118 -19.75 20.99 -14.00
CA THR A 118 -19.02 20.05 -14.84
C THR A 118 -18.77 20.59 -16.24
N VAL A 119 -17.62 20.25 -16.82
CA VAL A 119 -17.24 20.57 -18.19
C VAL A 119 -16.87 19.29 -18.94
N PRO A 120 -17.09 19.17 -20.25
CA PRO A 120 -16.62 18.01 -21.00
C PRO A 120 -15.10 17.84 -20.85
N CYS A 121 -14.64 16.62 -20.52
CA CYS A 121 -13.22 16.34 -20.46
C CYS A 121 -12.61 16.37 -21.87
N GLU A 122 -11.39 16.89 -22.03
CA GLU A 122 -10.75 16.99 -23.36
C GLU A 122 -10.32 15.63 -23.94
N GLN A 123 -10.00 14.65 -23.07
CA GLN A 123 -9.42 13.36 -23.47
C GLN A 123 -10.33 12.17 -23.16
N GLU A 124 -11.24 12.32 -22.20
CA GLU A 124 -12.18 11.31 -21.74
C GLU A 124 -13.58 11.52 -22.33
N LYS A 125 -14.32 10.43 -22.55
CA LYS A 125 -15.75 10.49 -22.90
C LYS A 125 -16.61 10.70 -21.65
N ALA A 126 -16.25 11.67 -20.83
CA ALA A 126 -16.89 11.96 -19.55
C ALA A 126 -17.03 13.47 -19.33
N MET A 127 -17.85 13.83 -18.36
CA MET A 127 -17.84 15.17 -17.78
C MET A 127 -16.75 15.23 -16.71
N CYS A 128 -16.13 16.38 -16.50
CA CYS A 128 -15.02 16.62 -15.60
C CYS A 128 -15.33 17.77 -14.66
N VAL A 129 -14.71 17.74 -13.49
CA VAL A 129 -14.76 18.80 -12.50
C VAL A 129 -13.36 19.37 -12.36
N ASN A 130 -13.23 20.69 -12.47
CA ASN A 130 -11.96 21.34 -12.18
C ASN A 130 -11.81 21.43 -10.67
N THR A 131 -10.82 20.72 -10.13
CA THR A 131 -10.49 20.75 -8.71
C THR A 131 -9.09 21.30 -8.50
N THR A 132 -8.86 21.91 -7.34
CA THR A 132 -7.57 22.42 -6.89
C THR A 132 -7.08 21.54 -5.75
N ILE A 133 -5.86 21.01 -5.87
CA ILE A 133 -5.19 20.34 -4.76
C ILE A 133 -4.02 21.17 -4.26
N PRO A 134 -3.79 21.21 -2.94
CA PRO A 134 -2.62 21.84 -2.37
C PRO A 134 -1.37 21.01 -2.66
N CYS A 135 -0.37 21.64 -3.24
CA CYS A 135 0.95 21.10 -3.52
C CYS A 135 1.88 21.27 -2.32
N ILE A 136 1.52 20.59 -1.23
CA ILE A 136 2.33 20.55 0.01
C ILE A 136 3.66 19.83 -0.26
N ASP A 137 3.60 18.76 -1.06
CA ASP A 137 4.77 18.06 -1.57
C ASP A 137 4.97 18.37 -3.06
N LYS A 138 6.08 19.03 -3.39
CA LYS A 138 6.43 19.39 -4.78
C LYS A 138 6.95 18.20 -5.59
N SER A 139 7.28 17.09 -4.93
CA SER A 139 7.63 15.83 -5.57
C SER A 139 6.40 15.03 -5.99
N ASP A 140 5.21 15.40 -5.50
CA ASP A 140 3.95 14.82 -5.93
C ASP A 140 3.83 14.93 -7.46
N PRO A 141 3.62 13.82 -8.18
CA PRO A 141 3.46 13.80 -9.63
C PRO A 141 2.46 14.80 -10.20
N LEU A 142 1.44 15.19 -9.43
CA LEU A 142 0.43 16.17 -9.82
C LEU A 142 0.95 17.61 -9.69
N CYS A 143 1.93 17.81 -8.81
CA CYS A 143 2.54 19.09 -8.49
C CYS A 143 3.84 19.33 -9.25
N GLN A 144 4.33 18.36 -10.04
CA GLN A 144 5.58 18.48 -10.81
C GLN A 144 5.58 19.64 -11.81
N ASN A 145 4.41 20.06 -12.29
CA ASN A 145 4.27 21.18 -13.22
C ASN A 145 4.06 22.54 -12.52
N THR A 146 4.02 22.57 -11.19
CA THR A 146 3.85 23.82 -10.45
C THR A 146 5.17 24.60 -10.35
N THR A 147 5.09 25.90 -10.58
CA THR A 147 6.23 26.81 -10.41
C THR A 147 6.62 26.95 -8.93
N LYS A 148 7.81 27.49 -8.64
CA LYS A 148 8.31 27.62 -7.25
C LYS A 148 7.35 28.39 -6.32
N GLU A 149 6.51 29.25 -6.86
CA GLU A 149 5.56 30.11 -6.14
C GLU A 149 4.13 29.53 -6.09
N GLN A 150 3.82 28.51 -6.90
CA GLN A 150 2.50 27.87 -6.90
C GLN A 150 2.42 26.83 -5.79
N THR A 151 1.49 27.04 -4.86
CA THR A 151 1.19 26.14 -3.74
C THR A 151 0.05 25.18 -4.04
N GLU A 152 -0.56 25.27 -5.22
CA GLU A 152 -1.72 24.49 -5.64
C GLU A 152 -1.61 24.15 -7.12
N THR A 153 -2.21 23.04 -7.52
CA THR A 153 -2.36 22.64 -8.92
C THR A 153 -3.84 22.36 -9.22
N THR A 154 -4.29 22.81 -10.38
CA THR A 154 -5.62 22.49 -10.90
C THR A 154 -5.57 21.25 -11.77
N PHE A 155 -6.47 20.30 -11.54
CA PHE A 155 -6.64 19.15 -12.41
C PHE A 155 -8.12 18.83 -12.61
N ASN A 156 -8.40 18.11 -13.69
CA ASN A 156 -9.75 17.75 -14.08
C ASN A 156 -10.04 16.34 -13.59
N VAL A 157 -11.04 16.20 -12.70
CA VAL A 157 -11.48 14.91 -12.20
C VAL A 157 -12.69 14.46 -13.01
N PRO A 158 -12.61 13.34 -13.76
CA PRO A 158 -13.75 12.82 -14.48
C PRO A 158 -14.85 12.31 -13.54
N CYS A 159 -16.09 12.64 -13.87
CA CYS A 159 -17.30 12.04 -13.31
C CYS A 159 -17.31 10.55 -13.66
N TYR A 160 -17.39 9.70 -12.65
CA TYR A 160 -17.49 8.25 -12.88
C TYR A 160 -18.92 7.81 -13.14
N THR A 161 -19.89 8.41 -12.44
CA THR A 161 -21.32 8.17 -12.66
C THR A 161 -22.13 9.42 -12.30
N ASN A 162 -23.40 9.40 -12.70
CA ASN A 162 -24.38 10.40 -12.31
C ASN A 162 -25.17 9.89 -11.10
N LEU A 163 -25.49 10.79 -10.20
CA LEU A 163 -26.31 10.55 -9.02
C LEU A 163 -27.61 11.34 -9.16
N SER A 164 -28.74 10.64 -9.16
CA SER A 164 -30.07 11.23 -9.24
C SER A 164 -30.81 11.12 -7.92
N ILE A 165 -31.30 12.26 -7.42
CA ILE A 165 -31.88 12.41 -6.09
C ILE A 165 -33.13 13.29 -6.16
N ASP A 166 -34.14 12.94 -5.38
CA ASP A 166 -35.41 13.67 -5.25
C ASP A 166 -35.33 15.00 -4.49
N VAL A 167 -34.16 15.38 -3.95
CA VAL A 167 -33.95 16.61 -3.16
C VAL A 167 -32.73 17.40 -3.61
N ASN A 168 -32.82 18.72 -3.45
CA ASN A 168 -31.71 19.63 -3.72
C ASN A 168 -30.73 19.63 -2.54
N LEU A 169 -29.60 18.93 -2.68
CA LEU A 169 -28.60 18.79 -1.62
C LEU A 169 -27.59 19.93 -1.60
N LEU A 170 -27.31 20.55 -2.75
CA LEU A 170 -26.26 21.56 -2.90
C LEU A 170 -26.81 22.97 -3.18
N ASN A 171 -28.09 23.20 -2.94
CA ASN A 171 -28.79 24.46 -3.22
C ASN A 171 -28.54 24.96 -4.65
N GLU A 172 -28.64 24.06 -5.65
CA GLU A 172 -28.56 24.44 -7.06
C GLU A 172 -29.61 25.52 -7.36
N GLN A 173 -29.16 26.65 -7.91
CA GLN A 173 -30.05 27.69 -8.41
C GLN A 173 -30.62 27.25 -9.75
N GLY A 174 -31.76 26.56 -9.66
CA GLY A 174 -32.45 25.98 -10.81
C GLY A 174 -32.86 24.55 -10.47
N GLY A 175 -34.00 24.39 -9.81
CA GLY A 175 -34.40 23.10 -9.27
C GLY A 175 -35.91 22.87 -9.28
N SER A 176 -36.33 21.92 -10.12
CA SER A 176 -37.62 21.24 -10.17
C SER A 176 -38.86 22.10 -10.42
N ASN A 177 -39.06 22.51 -11.68
CA ASN A 177 -40.39 22.98 -12.11
C ASN A 177 -41.36 21.83 -12.43
N ASN A 178 -40.93 20.55 -12.50
CA ASN A 178 -41.74 19.45 -13.03
C ASN A 178 -41.51 18.05 -12.41
N GLY A 179 -41.05 17.93 -11.16
CA GLY A 179 -40.86 16.60 -10.53
C GLY A 179 -39.72 15.77 -11.11
N GLU A 180 -38.75 16.43 -11.76
CA GLU A 180 -37.52 15.81 -12.22
C GLU A 180 -36.51 15.71 -11.07
N GLU A 181 -35.82 14.57 -10.98
CA GLU A 181 -34.75 14.30 -10.00
C GLU A 181 -33.55 15.23 -10.27
N TYR A 182 -32.92 15.74 -9.20
CA TYR A 182 -31.69 16.51 -9.27
C TYR A 182 -30.54 15.58 -9.65
N GLN A 183 -29.74 15.99 -10.64
CA GLN A 183 -28.60 15.23 -11.12
C GLN A 183 -27.30 15.85 -10.64
N TYR A 184 -26.44 15.01 -10.06
CA TYR A 184 -25.11 15.36 -9.62
C TYR A 184 -24.09 14.47 -10.31
N CYS A 185 -22.90 14.99 -10.55
CA CYS A 185 -21.76 14.20 -10.97
C CYS A 185 -21.06 13.63 -9.74
N VAL A 186 -20.85 12.30 -9.72
CA VAL A 186 -20.03 11.65 -8.70
C VAL A 186 -18.61 11.47 -9.25
N THR A 187 -17.63 12.09 -8.60
CA THR A 187 -16.22 11.98 -9.00
C THR A 187 -15.53 10.81 -8.32
N THR A 188 -15.91 10.49 -7.09
CA THR A 188 -15.33 9.41 -6.28
C THR A 188 -16.38 8.86 -5.32
N MET A 189 -16.35 7.54 -5.13
CA MET A 189 -17.17 6.84 -4.15
C MET A 189 -16.28 5.99 -3.26
N ALA A 190 -16.36 6.16 -1.94
CA ALA A 190 -15.71 5.30 -0.96
C ALA A 190 -16.78 4.43 -0.30
N VAL A 191 -16.81 3.14 -0.61
CA VAL A 191 -17.76 2.17 -0.05
C VAL A 191 -17.19 1.60 1.23
N ALA A 192 -17.95 1.69 2.32
CA ALA A 192 -17.56 1.07 3.58
C ALA A 192 -17.60 -0.46 3.46
N GLY A 193 -16.49 -1.11 3.79
CA GLY A 193 -16.34 -2.55 3.90
C GLY A 193 -16.83 -3.08 5.24
N THR A 194 -16.61 -4.37 5.49
CA THR A 194 -16.94 -5.02 6.76
C THR A 194 -16.09 -4.46 7.90
N GLU A 195 -16.67 -4.29 9.09
CA GLU A 195 -15.93 -3.84 10.27
C GLU A 195 -14.73 -4.76 10.58
N TYR A 196 -13.60 -4.15 10.93
CA TYR A 196 -12.46 -4.91 11.42
C TYR A 196 -12.80 -5.60 12.75
N PRO A 197 -12.47 -6.89 12.92
CA PRO A 197 -12.63 -7.58 14.19
C PRO A 197 -11.76 -6.93 15.28
N ILE A 198 -12.20 -6.99 16.54
CA ILE A 198 -11.38 -6.59 17.70
C ILE A 198 -10.55 -7.79 18.13
N CYS A 199 -9.23 -7.64 18.20
CA CYS A 199 -8.33 -8.67 18.72
C CYS A 199 -8.24 -8.60 20.26
N SER A 200 -8.28 -9.75 20.93
CA SER A 200 -8.09 -9.83 22.39
C SER A 200 -6.61 -9.67 22.76
N GLU A 201 -6.28 -8.80 23.70
CA GLU A 201 -4.90 -8.52 24.13
C GLU A 201 -4.06 -9.79 24.40
N GLU A 202 -4.67 -10.85 24.95
CA GLU A 202 -3.99 -12.13 25.23
C GLU A 202 -3.51 -12.88 23.97
N SER A 203 -4.17 -12.71 22.83
CA SER A 203 -3.72 -13.27 21.54
C SER A 203 -2.66 -12.42 20.85
N VAL A 204 -2.45 -11.18 21.34
CA VAL A 204 -1.68 -10.11 20.70
C VAL A 204 -0.29 -9.92 21.30
N ILE A 205 -0.08 -10.30 22.56
CA ILE A 205 1.16 -10.01 23.32
C ILE A 205 2.15 -11.20 23.33
N LYS A 206 2.14 -12.07 22.32
CA LYS A 206 3.38 -12.82 22.04
C LYS A 206 4.25 -11.90 21.22
N LYS A 207 5.22 -11.24 21.87
CA LYS A 207 6.29 -10.50 21.18
C LYS A 207 6.97 -11.47 20.23
N HIS A 208 6.60 -11.41 18.96
CA HIS A 208 7.33 -12.05 17.89
C HIS A 208 8.47 -11.10 17.52
N ASP A 209 9.68 -11.59 17.73
CA ASP A 209 10.93 -10.93 17.42
C ASP A 209 11.72 -11.78 16.41
N PHE A 210 12.90 -11.31 16.05
CA PHE A 210 13.84 -12.02 15.18
C PHE A 210 14.12 -13.46 15.65
N ARG A 211 14.06 -13.74 16.96
CA ARG A 211 14.27 -15.09 17.49
C ARG A 211 13.13 -16.02 17.09
N SER A 212 11.90 -15.53 17.08
CA SER A 212 10.75 -16.30 16.59
C SER A 212 10.92 -16.66 15.11
N VAL A 213 11.42 -15.73 14.29
CA VAL A 213 11.69 -15.98 12.87
C VAL A 213 12.80 -17.02 12.68
N LEU A 214 13.90 -16.89 13.42
CA LEU A 214 15.01 -17.85 13.40
C LEU A 214 14.60 -19.25 13.90
N ALA A 215 13.54 -19.36 14.70
CA ALA A 215 12.95 -20.63 15.12
C ALA A 215 12.02 -21.26 14.07
N GLY A 216 11.87 -20.65 12.89
CA GLY A 216 10.99 -21.11 11.83
C GLY A 216 9.52 -20.66 11.98
N ASN A 217 9.23 -19.69 12.85
CA ASN A 217 7.90 -19.08 12.87
C ASN A 217 7.79 -18.04 11.75
N LEU A 218 7.16 -18.45 10.65
CA LEU A 218 7.10 -17.67 9.41
C LEU A 218 5.86 -16.77 9.30
N THR A 219 5.03 -16.73 10.35
CA THR A 219 3.87 -15.86 10.39
C THR A 219 3.84 -15.14 11.73
N TYR A 220 3.75 -13.81 11.70
CA TYR A 220 3.66 -13.01 12.91
C TYR A 220 2.67 -11.87 12.76
N ASN A 221 2.28 -11.31 13.89
CA ASN A 221 1.35 -10.20 13.95
C ASN A 221 2.08 -8.95 14.42
N LEU A 222 2.15 -7.93 13.54
CA LEU A 222 2.70 -6.64 13.88
C LEU A 222 1.60 -5.74 14.42
N THR A 223 1.82 -5.18 15.61
CA THR A 223 0.96 -4.13 16.16
C THR A 223 1.40 -2.76 15.64
N ILE A 224 0.56 -2.16 14.80
CA ILE A 224 0.65 -0.80 14.29
C ILE A 224 -0.51 -0.01 14.90
N SER A 225 -0.30 0.59 16.08
CA SER A 225 -1.36 1.24 16.88
C SER A 225 -2.36 2.04 16.01
N PRO A 226 -3.68 1.75 16.08
CA PRO A 226 -4.38 0.76 16.92
C PRO A 226 -4.63 -0.61 16.24
N MET A 227 -4.00 -0.88 15.10
CA MET A 227 -4.21 -2.07 14.29
C MET A 227 -3.19 -3.16 14.58
N MET A 228 -3.61 -4.39 14.29
CA MET A 228 -2.73 -5.52 14.11
C MET A 228 -2.82 -5.98 12.67
N ARG A 229 -1.66 -6.30 12.10
CA ARG A 229 -1.53 -6.82 10.75
C ARG A 229 -0.69 -8.09 10.79
N THR A 230 -1.21 -9.16 10.19
CA THR A 230 -0.43 -10.39 9.99
C THR A 230 0.60 -10.16 8.90
N TYR A 231 1.78 -10.75 9.07
CA TYR A 231 2.89 -10.72 8.14
C TYR A 231 3.36 -12.15 7.86
N GLN A 232 3.71 -12.38 6.60
CA GLN A 232 4.34 -13.61 6.14
C GLN A 232 5.83 -13.37 5.93
N VAL A 233 6.67 -14.18 6.57
CA VAL A 233 8.12 -14.09 6.49
C VAL A 233 8.66 -15.00 5.41
N TYR A 234 9.59 -14.48 4.63
CA TYR A 234 10.36 -15.17 3.61
C TYR A 234 11.85 -15.05 3.92
N ASN A 235 12.55 -16.16 3.81
CA ASN A 235 13.98 -16.29 4.07
C ASN A 235 14.54 -17.46 3.24
N GLN A 236 15.76 -17.90 3.53
CA GLN A 236 16.37 -19.02 2.79
C GLN A 236 15.61 -20.35 2.93
N GLU A 237 15.00 -20.61 4.09
CA GLU A 237 14.25 -21.85 4.35
C GLU A 237 12.83 -21.80 3.76
N ASN A 238 12.25 -20.60 3.68
CA ASN A 238 10.96 -20.33 3.05
C ASN A 238 11.10 -19.22 1.99
N PRO A 239 11.71 -19.52 0.83
CA PRO A 239 11.96 -18.52 -0.19
C PRO A 239 10.65 -18.07 -0.84
N MET A 240 10.59 -16.81 -1.26
CA MET A 240 9.48 -16.31 -2.06
C MET A 240 9.41 -17.06 -3.40
N PRO A 241 8.22 -17.35 -3.95
CA PRO A 241 8.07 -18.07 -5.23
C PRO A 241 8.56 -17.29 -6.48
N SER A 242 9.33 -16.22 -6.33
CA SER A 242 9.86 -15.44 -7.45
C SER A 242 11.04 -16.15 -8.13
N SER A 243 11.12 -16.06 -9.45
CA SER A 243 12.04 -16.84 -10.28
C SER A 243 13.45 -16.27 -10.44
N THR A 244 13.73 -15.05 -9.96
CA THR A 244 14.97 -14.33 -10.30
C THR A 244 15.93 -14.10 -9.13
N GLY A 245 15.49 -14.24 -7.87
CA GLY A 245 16.34 -13.99 -6.69
C GLY A 245 16.96 -12.59 -6.63
N GLN A 246 16.47 -11.66 -7.46
CA GLN A 246 16.94 -10.28 -7.58
C GLN A 246 15.75 -9.35 -7.44
N LEU A 247 15.87 -8.40 -6.51
CA LEU A 247 14.89 -7.36 -6.27
C LEU A 247 15.54 -6.01 -6.56
N VAL A 248 14.91 -5.20 -7.41
CA VAL A 248 15.40 -3.86 -7.75
C VAL A 248 14.45 -2.86 -7.14
N LEU A 249 14.95 -2.01 -6.24
CA LEU A 249 14.17 -1.03 -5.50
C LEU A 249 14.63 0.39 -5.83
N PRO A 250 13.74 1.29 -6.28
CA PRO A 250 14.02 2.72 -6.23
C PRO A 250 14.10 3.20 -4.77
N LEU A 251 14.99 4.15 -4.49
CA LEU A 251 15.23 4.66 -3.14
C LEU A 251 13.97 5.33 -2.55
N GLU A 252 13.12 5.91 -3.38
CA GLU A 252 11.88 6.59 -2.99
C GLU A 252 10.84 5.64 -2.38
N LEU A 253 10.97 4.33 -2.61
CA LEU A 253 10.10 3.35 -1.97
C LEU A 253 10.57 2.98 -0.56
N LEU A 254 11.79 3.34 -0.15
CA LEU A 254 12.32 3.00 1.17
C LEU A 254 11.88 4.04 2.20
N ILE A 255 11.33 3.55 3.31
CA ILE A 255 10.91 4.35 4.45
C ILE A 255 11.52 3.76 5.74
N PRO A 256 11.70 4.57 6.79
CA PRO A 256 12.13 4.08 8.09
C PRO A 256 11.03 3.19 8.66
N CYS A 257 11.44 2.10 9.29
CA CYS A 257 10.50 1.23 9.98
C CYS A 257 10.00 1.85 11.28
N ILE A 258 8.77 1.52 11.65
CA ILE A 258 8.27 1.76 13.01
C ILE A 258 9.06 0.91 14.01
N ASP A 259 9.22 1.37 15.26
CA ASP A 259 10.05 0.72 16.27
C ASP A 259 9.75 -0.78 16.43
N ASN A 260 8.47 -1.16 16.43
CA ASN A 260 8.05 -2.57 16.56
C ASN A 260 8.45 -3.44 15.36
N ALA A 261 8.62 -2.87 14.17
CA ALA A 261 9.06 -3.61 12.99
C ALA A 261 10.58 -3.87 13.02
N THR A 262 11.35 -3.03 13.71
CA THR A 262 12.81 -3.20 13.83
C THR A 262 13.18 -4.46 14.63
N THR A 263 12.31 -4.94 15.52
CA THR A 263 12.59 -6.12 16.35
C THR A 263 12.55 -7.44 15.58
N LEU A 264 12.15 -7.43 14.31
CA LEU A 264 12.09 -8.61 13.45
C LEU A 264 13.44 -8.95 12.84
N CYS A 265 14.29 -7.95 12.62
CA CYS A 265 15.63 -8.21 12.12
C CYS A 265 16.57 -8.56 13.28
N PRO A 266 17.50 -9.50 13.08
CA PRO A 266 18.55 -9.74 14.04
C PRO A 266 19.34 -8.47 14.37
N PRO A 267 19.94 -8.38 15.56
CA PRO A 267 20.83 -7.28 15.91
C PRO A 267 21.91 -7.08 14.85
N ASP A 268 22.29 -5.82 14.65
CA ASP A 268 23.30 -5.37 13.68
C ASP A 268 22.96 -5.60 12.19
N VAL A 269 21.71 -5.99 11.90
CA VAL A 269 21.14 -6.01 10.55
C VAL A 269 20.34 -4.74 10.31
N VAL A 270 20.42 -4.19 9.10
CA VAL A 270 19.67 -2.99 8.75
C VAL A 270 18.23 -3.36 8.43
N THR A 271 17.29 -2.83 9.22
CA THR A 271 15.85 -2.97 9.00
C THR A 271 15.34 -1.81 8.14
N ILE A 272 14.71 -2.11 7.02
CA ILE A 272 14.12 -1.10 6.14
C ILE A 272 12.70 -1.52 5.81
N CYS A 273 11.83 -0.53 5.72
CA CYS A 273 10.46 -0.71 5.33
C CYS A 273 10.22 -0.10 3.96
N THR A 274 9.20 -0.57 3.26
CA THR A 274 8.77 0.03 1.99
C THR A 274 7.51 0.87 2.17
N GLY A 275 7.19 1.71 1.17
CA GLY A 275 5.90 2.40 1.09
C GLY A 275 4.68 1.48 1.08
N TYR A 276 4.85 0.19 0.75
CA TYR A 276 3.79 -0.81 0.78
C TYR A 276 3.71 -1.57 2.12
N GLY A 277 4.61 -1.28 3.04
CA GLY A 277 4.64 -1.86 4.38
C GLY A 277 5.33 -3.22 4.45
N GLU A 278 6.12 -3.60 3.44
CA GLU A 278 7.05 -4.72 3.56
C GLU A 278 8.19 -4.36 4.52
N ILE A 279 8.74 -5.36 5.21
CA ILE A 279 9.87 -5.19 6.13
C ILE A 279 11.02 -6.06 5.60
N MET A 280 12.19 -5.48 5.45
CA MET A 280 13.37 -6.15 4.91
C MET A 280 14.53 -6.05 5.87
N CYS A 281 15.18 -7.19 6.12
CA CYS A 281 16.42 -7.29 6.87
C CYS A 281 17.57 -7.48 5.90
N ILE A 282 18.37 -6.42 5.74
CA ILE A 282 19.40 -6.38 4.70
C ILE A 282 20.76 -6.02 5.24
N GLN A 283 21.80 -6.34 4.45
CA GLN A 283 23.16 -5.95 4.74
C GLN A 283 23.94 -5.61 3.47
N PRO A 284 24.84 -4.60 3.47
CA PRO A 284 25.71 -4.34 2.33
C PRO A 284 26.50 -5.58 1.92
N VAL A 285 26.63 -5.84 0.61
CA VAL A 285 27.38 -7.00 0.10
C VAL A 285 28.85 -7.02 0.54
N ALA A 286 29.41 -5.86 0.91
CA ALA A 286 30.77 -5.76 1.46
C ALA A 286 30.92 -6.35 2.88
N LYS A 287 29.81 -6.56 3.61
CA LYS A 287 29.79 -7.10 4.98
C LYS A 287 29.37 -8.58 5.05
N VAL A 288 29.14 -9.24 3.92
CA VAL A 288 28.79 -10.67 3.86
C VAL A 288 29.95 -11.49 3.28
N SER A 289 29.97 -12.78 3.58
CA SER A 289 30.98 -13.72 3.08
C SER A 289 30.31 -14.95 2.47
N TYR A 290 30.91 -15.57 1.46
CA TYR A 290 30.38 -16.82 0.91
C TYR A 290 30.51 -17.97 1.91
N SER A 291 29.51 -18.84 1.98
CA SER A 291 29.53 -20.07 2.77
C SER A 291 29.18 -21.27 1.89
N ASP A 292 30.07 -22.26 1.90
CA ASP A 292 29.86 -23.53 1.19
C ASP A 292 28.68 -24.32 1.76
N ASP A 293 28.44 -24.23 3.07
CA ASP A 293 27.39 -24.98 3.77
C ASP A 293 25.99 -24.60 3.28
N TYR A 294 25.78 -23.30 2.99
CA TYR A 294 24.51 -22.78 2.50
C TYR A 294 24.47 -22.59 0.98
N ASN A 295 25.61 -22.73 0.29
CA ASN A 295 25.77 -22.43 -1.13
C ASN A 295 25.29 -21.00 -1.48
N THR A 296 25.53 -20.04 -0.58
CA THR A 296 25.15 -18.62 -0.73
C THR A 296 26.04 -17.75 0.15
N THR A 297 25.91 -16.43 0.02
CA THR A 297 26.53 -15.48 0.96
C THR A 297 25.79 -15.50 2.29
N ILE A 298 26.53 -15.32 3.38
CA ILE A 298 26.04 -15.29 4.75
C ILE A 298 26.48 -13.99 5.45
N TYR A 299 25.66 -13.50 6.35
CA TYR A 299 26.03 -12.50 7.34
C TYR A 299 26.23 -13.17 8.69
N LYS A 300 27.34 -12.86 9.38
CA LYS A 300 27.62 -13.37 10.73
C LYS A 300 27.10 -12.39 11.77
N SER A 301 25.88 -12.61 12.26
CA SER A 301 25.30 -11.79 13.33
C SER A 301 25.72 -12.31 14.71
N THR A 302 25.84 -11.40 15.66
CA THR A 302 26.11 -11.71 17.07
C THR A 302 24.85 -11.47 17.88
N ILE A 303 24.21 -12.54 18.35
CA ILE A 303 22.92 -12.48 19.02
C ILE A 303 23.11 -12.68 20.54
N PRO A 304 22.56 -11.80 21.40
CA PRO A 304 22.61 -11.97 22.84
C PRO A 304 21.74 -13.16 23.24
N CYS A 305 22.25 -14.06 24.08
CA CYS A 305 21.48 -15.15 24.68
C CYS A 305 20.47 -14.61 25.70
N ASN A 306 19.36 -15.34 25.90
CA ASN A 306 18.44 -15.07 27.00
C ASN A 306 19.09 -15.41 28.36
N GLU A 307 18.57 -14.82 29.44
CA GLU A 307 19.09 -15.06 30.80
C GLU A 307 19.03 -16.54 31.19
N ALA A 308 17.95 -17.22 30.81
CA ALA A 308 17.82 -18.68 30.91
C ALA A 308 18.39 -19.35 29.65
N ILE A 309 19.71 -19.57 29.62
CA ILE A 309 20.40 -20.17 28.46
C ILE A 309 19.86 -21.56 28.13
N GLU A 310 19.44 -22.34 29.13
CA GLU A 310 18.90 -23.68 28.95
C GLU A 310 17.58 -23.69 28.16
N ASP A 311 16.83 -22.59 28.19
CA ASP A 311 15.56 -22.41 27.48
C ASP A 311 15.72 -21.67 26.15
N ASP A 312 16.94 -21.22 25.82
CA ASP A 312 17.23 -20.44 24.61
C ASP A 312 17.61 -21.36 23.46
N PHE A 313 16.71 -21.56 22.50
CA PHE A 313 16.96 -22.46 21.38
C PHE A 313 18.21 -22.13 20.53
N LEU A 314 18.68 -20.87 20.56
CA LEU A 314 19.89 -20.43 19.85
C LEU A 314 21.17 -20.71 20.63
N CYS A 315 21.09 -20.71 21.96
CA CYS A 315 22.25 -20.83 22.86
C CYS A 315 22.32 -22.17 23.60
N GLN A 316 21.23 -22.94 23.62
CA GLN A 316 21.21 -24.29 24.16
C GLN A 316 22.24 -25.15 23.42
N ASN A 317 22.95 -26.00 24.16
CA ASN A 317 23.98 -26.91 23.64
C ASN A 317 25.22 -26.24 23.02
N LYS A 318 25.40 -24.92 23.16
CA LYS A 318 26.65 -24.24 22.77
C LYS A 318 27.73 -24.43 23.83
N THR A 319 28.96 -24.71 23.40
CA THR A 319 30.10 -24.82 24.32
C THR A 319 30.54 -23.45 24.82
N GLU A 320 31.34 -23.39 25.88
CA GLU A 320 31.92 -22.11 26.35
C GLU A 320 32.79 -21.43 25.30
N GLU A 321 33.37 -22.19 24.37
CA GLU A 321 34.19 -21.67 23.26
C GLU A 321 33.33 -21.06 22.13
N ASP A 322 32.09 -21.54 21.98
CA ASP A 322 31.13 -21.03 21.00
C ASP A 322 30.44 -19.73 21.46
N LEU A 323 30.49 -19.45 22.76
CA LEU A 323 29.86 -18.30 23.39
C LEU A 323 30.86 -17.15 23.55
N ILE A 324 30.43 -15.95 23.15
CA ILE A 324 31.18 -14.72 23.40
C ILE A 324 30.65 -14.11 24.69
N VAL A 325 31.52 -13.82 25.66
CA VAL A 325 31.14 -13.10 26.88
C VAL A 325 31.55 -11.64 26.75
N LYS A 326 30.59 -10.72 26.86
CA LYS A 326 30.81 -9.26 26.93
C LYS A 326 29.90 -8.67 28.00
N ASP A 327 30.45 -7.88 28.91
CA ASP A 327 29.70 -7.19 29.97
C ASP A 327 28.74 -8.11 30.74
N ASP A 328 29.24 -9.28 31.17
CA ASP A 328 28.49 -10.34 31.86
C ASP A 328 27.30 -10.95 31.08
N LYS A 329 27.15 -10.59 29.79
CA LYS A 329 26.17 -11.18 28.87
C LYS A 329 26.85 -12.17 27.93
N LYS A 330 26.16 -13.27 27.65
CA LYS A 330 26.61 -14.28 26.67
C LYS A 330 25.96 -14.01 25.31
N PHE A 331 26.73 -14.20 24.26
CA PHE A 331 26.30 -14.04 22.88
C PHE A 331 26.69 -15.26 22.06
N VAL A 332 25.92 -15.54 21.01
CA VAL A 332 26.20 -16.60 20.03
C VAL A 332 26.38 -15.98 18.65
N LYS A 333 27.32 -16.50 17.86
CA LYS A 333 27.45 -16.15 16.44
C LYS A 333 26.53 -17.03 15.62
N ILE A 334 25.74 -16.41 14.76
CA ILE A 334 24.83 -17.11 13.87
C ILE A 334 25.10 -16.68 12.43
N ASP A 335 25.21 -17.67 11.55
CA ASP A 335 25.31 -17.45 10.12
C ASP A 335 23.89 -17.31 9.56
N ILE A 336 23.59 -16.15 8.99
CA ILE A 336 22.29 -15.83 8.39
C ILE A 336 22.47 -15.80 6.86
N PRO A 337 21.92 -16.77 6.13
CA PRO A 337 22.06 -16.84 4.68
C PRO A 337 21.26 -15.75 3.97
N CYS A 338 21.88 -15.18 2.94
CA CYS A 338 21.21 -14.34 1.97
C CYS A 338 20.37 -15.22 1.05
N PHE A 339 19.07 -14.91 0.92
CA PHE A 339 18.19 -15.65 0.01
C PHE A 339 17.89 -14.87 -1.28
N ALA A 340 18.14 -13.56 -1.29
CA ALA A 340 18.05 -12.74 -2.49
C ALA A 340 19.06 -11.59 -2.47
N ASN A 341 19.28 -11.00 -3.64
CA ASN A 341 20.06 -9.78 -3.79
C ASN A 341 19.13 -8.59 -4.06
N ILE A 342 19.29 -7.53 -3.29
CA ILE A 342 18.62 -6.26 -3.52
C ILE A 342 19.57 -5.28 -4.20
N THR A 343 19.07 -4.59 -5.21
CA THR A 343 19.75 -3.42 -5.78
C THR A 343 18.91 -2.18 -5.51
N VAL A 344 19.45 -1.24 -4.74
CA VAL A 344 18.84 0.08 -4.54
C VAL A 344 19.43 1.05 -5.56
N ASN A 345 18.56 1.65 -6.36
CA ASN A 345 18.94 2.65 -7.35
C ASN A 345 18.74 4.04 -6.77
N THR A 346 19.78 4.88 -6.83
CA THR A 346 19.71 6.26 -6.34
C THR A 346 20.65 7.17 -7.13
N ASN A 347 20.36 8.46 -7.16
CA ASN A 347 21.25 9.48 -7.71
C ASN A 347 22.28 10.01 -6.68
N LEU A 348 22.30 9.42 -5.47
CA LEU A 348 23.19 9.79 -4.38
C LEU A 348 24.49 8.95 -4.41
N PRO A 349 25.68 9.57 -4.61
CA PRO A 349 26.97 8.87 -4.72
C PRO A 349 27.50 8.28 -3.40
N ASP A 350 27.00 8.75 -2.26
CA ASP A 350 27.44 8.35 -0.93
C ASP A 350 26.26 7.83 -0.09
N PHE A 351 25.35 7.08 -0.72
CA PHE A 351 24.20 6.51 -0.03
C PHE A 351 24.65 5.40 0.92
N ASP A 352 24.46 5.63 2.22
CA ASP A 352 24.68 4.62 3.25
C ASP A 352 23.35 4.26 3.91
N ILE A 353 22.95 3.00 3.72
CA ILE A 353 21.71 2.50 4.26
C ILE A 353 21.70 2.40 5.79
N ASN A 354 22.88 2.27 6.42
CA ASN A 354 22.97 2.16 7.89
C ASN A 354 22.58 3.47 8.60
N ILE A 355 22.64 4.59 7.90
CA ILE A 355 22.29 5.92 8.41
C ILE A 355 21.02 6.49 7.76
N PHE A 356 20.36 5.72 6.89
CA PHE A 356 19.15 6.17 6.21
C PHE A 356 17.99 6.28 7.19
N ASN A 357 17.46 7.50 7.34
CA ASN A 357 16.38 7.82 8.27
C ASN A 357 15.05 8.15 7.55
N GLY A 358 14.95 7.86 6.25
CA GLY A 358 13.79 8.23 5.43
C GLY A 358 13.84 9.60 4.79
N THR A 359 14.75 10.47 5.20
CA THR A 359 14.88 11.79 4.59
C THR A 359 15.88 11.75 3.45
N LEU A 360 15.40 12.06 2.24
CA LEU A 360 16.25 12.19 1.07
C LEU A 360 16.90 13.58 1.10
N PRO A 361 18.24 13.69 0.94
CA PRO A 361 18.88 14.98 0.71
C PRO A 361 18.25 15.65 -0.51
N GLN A 362 18.18 16.99 -0.53
CA GLN A 362 17.72 17.71 -1.72
C GLN A 362 18.53 17.23 -2.93
N MET A 363 17.84 16.61 -3.89
CA MET A 363 18.47 15.93 -5.02
C MET A 363 19.40 16.90 -5.74
N ALA A 364 20.69 16.59 -5.74
CA ALA A 364 21.58 17.19 -6.72
C ALA A 364 21.14 16.66 -8.10
N PRO A 365 20.95 17.51 -9.11
CA PRO A 365 20.65 17.05 -10.47
C PRO A 365 21.89 16.34 -11.03
N SER A 366 22.03 15.06 -10.71
CA SER A 366 23.05 14.18 -11.27
C SER A 366 22.40 13.35 -12.38
N SER A 367 23.08 13.23 -13.51
CA SER A 367 22.68 12.35 -14.62
C SER A 367 23.06 10.89 -14.38
N PHE A 368 23.55 10.57 -13.18
CA PHE A 368 24.13 9.27 -12.85
C PHE A 368 23.22 8.52 -11.88
N THR A 369 22.89 7.28 -12.23
CA THR A 369 22.25 6.34 -11.32
C THR A 369 23.32 5.44 -10.71
N TYR A 370 23.42 5.49 -9.39
CA TYR A 370 24.26 4.60 -8.60
C TYR A 370 23.44 3.36 -8.20
N HIS A 371 24.11 2.21 -8.22
CA HIS A 371 23.52 0.91 -7.89
C HIS A 371 24.19 0.38 -6.63
N TYR A 372 23.43 0.33 -5.54
CA TYR A 372 23.90 -0.21 -4.27
C TYR A 372 23.35 -1.61 -4.08
N HIS A 373 24.25 -2.57 -3.87
CA HIS A 373 23.88 -3.97 -3.73
C HIS A 373 23.85 -4.39 -2.27
N PHE A 374 22.79 -5.09 -1.90
CA PHE A 374 22.57 -5.60 -0.56
C PHE A 374 22.19 -7.07 -0.62
N CYS A 375 22.64 -7.80 0.39
CA CYS A 375 22.13 -9.12 0.72
C CYS A 375 20.81 -8.97 1.45
N LEU A 376 19.76 -9.66 0.98
CA LEU A 376 18.48 -9.79 1.67
C LEU A 376 18.47 -11.12 2.44
N MET A 377 18.35 -11.02 3.76
CA MET A 377 18.31 -12.18 4.67
C MET A 377 16.88 -12.58 5.01
N GLU A 378 16.01 -11.59 5.18
CA GLU A 378 14.61 -11.79 5.54
C GLU A 378 13.74 -10.72 4.90
N MET A 379 12.58 -11.11 4.39
CA MET A 379 11.55 -10.23 3.91
C MET A 379 10.20 -10.62 4.51
N SER A 380 9.55 -9.68 5.18
CA SER A 380 8.19 -9.86 5.65
C SER A 380 7.22 -9.11 4.75
N LEU A 381 6.25 -9.82 4.18
CA LEU A 381 5.15 -9.24 3.42
C LEU A 381 3.92 -9.07 4.32
N PRO A 382 3.22 -7.94 4.25
CA PRO A 382 1.94 -7.81 4.93
C PRO A 382 0.92 -8.79 4.33
N GLY A 383 0.12 -9.41 5.19
CA GLY A 383 -1.00 -10.26 4.80
C GLY A 383 -2.10 -9.49 4.06
N PRO A 384 -3.08 -10.20 3.46
CA PRO A 384 -4.18 -9.55 2.74
C PRO A 384 -4.92 -8.56 3.66
N GLU A 385 -5.42 -7.48 3.08
CA GLU A 385 -6.05 -6.36 3.81
C GLU A 385 -7.25 -6.77 4.70
N THR A 386 -7.79 -7.97 4.49
CA THR A 386 -8.86 -8.57 5.31
C THR A 386 -8.39 -9.15 6.65
N SER A 387 -7.07 -9.29 6.86
CA SER A 387 -6.49 -9.89 8.08
C SER A 387 -6.18 -8.88 9.19
N MET A 388 -6.66 -7.64 9.07
CA MET A 388 -6.43 -6.63 10.10
C MET A 388 -7.45 -6.74 11.23
N CYS A 389 -7.02 -6.51 12.45
CA CYS A 389 -7.90 -6.37 13.61
C CYS A 389 -7.50 -5.16 14.45
N LEU A 390 -8.47 -4.58 15.14
CA LEU A 390 -8.24 -3.45 16.03
C LEU A 390 -7.89 -3.97 17.43
N ILE A 391 -6.86 -3.39 18.03
CA ILE A 391 -6.56 -3.57 19.45
C ILE A 391 -7.36 -2.49 20.19
N SER A 392 -8.16 -2.91 21.17
CA SER A 392 -8.85 -1.94 22.03
C SER A 392 -7.81 -1.24 22.89
N ASP A 393 -7.73 0.09 22.83
CA ASP A 393 -7.05 0.83 23.89
C ASP A 393 -7.81 0.50 25.17
N GLY A 394 -7.18 -0.19 26.13
CA GLY A 394 -7.78 -0.68 27.38
C GLY A 394 -8.37 0.38 28.34
N LYS A 395 -8.87 1.51 27.82
CA LYS A 395 -9.67 2.52 28.47
C LYS A 395 -11.18 2.31 28.22
N ASP A 396 -11.66 1.08 28.34
CA ASP A 396 -13.05 0.91 28.77
C ASP A 396 -13.09 1.16 30.27
N GLY A 397 -13.15 2.45 30.59
CA GLY A 397 -13.50 2.93 31.91
C GLY A 397 -14.81 2.28 32.32
N LYS A 398 -14.77 1.57 33.44
CA LYS A 398 -15.93 1.37 34.29
C LYS A 398 -16.60 2.74 34.48
N SER A 399 -17.71 2.95 33.80
CA SER A 399 -18.72 3.96 34.14
C SER A 399 -19.80 3.30 34.97
#